data_AF-A0A841LH21-F1
#
_entry.id   AF-A0A841LH21-F1
#
_cell.length_a   1.000
_cell.length_b   1.000
_cell.length_c   1.000
_cell.angle_alpha   90.00
_cell.angle_beta   90.00
_cell.angle_gamma   90.00
#
_symmetry.space_group_name_H-M   'P 1'
#
loop_
_entity.id
_entity.type
_entity.pdbx_description
1 polymer ?
#
loop_
_entity_poly.entity_id
_entity_poly.type
_entity_poly.pdbx_seq_one_letter_code
_entity_poly.pdbx_strand_id
1 'polypeptide(L)'
;MEHQKKADQNITYSLKQIVFYFLKLGTWGFGGPVALVGYMQRDLVEDKKWISEEEYKEGLALAQLAPGPLAAQLGIYIGFVHYGFLGATLSGLAFVLPSFMMVVILGMVYQLYGGLAWMQAVFYGVGAAVIGIIAVSAYKLTIKSISKLELSAIRSNWLLWIFYMLGIGITVITEREEILLFLACGLFYMIIKAPPKWLKKPSSLPAGIFISTGFWNYDSKILQEIGWFFAKAGTFVFGSGLAIVPFLHGGVVKEFDWLTEHQFVDSVAVAMITPGPVVITVGFIGYLVAGFPGACVAALATFLPCYLFTVALAPSFKKIARNVSIKAFVEGITAAVIGALVGSVIVIGLRSVTDIATAAIAIGAVLALIYIKKIQEPYVVAAAAVIGLLIKFI
;
A
#
# COMPACT_ATOMS: atom_id res chain seq x y z
N MET A 1 -3.77 -3.11 -32.79
CA MET A 1 -2.94 -2.51 -33.85
C MET A 1 -3.10 -0.97 -33.95
N GLU A 2 -4.22 -0.36 -33.54
CA GLU A 2 -4.31 1.12 -33.46
C GLU A 2 -3.44 1.77 -32.36
N HIS A 3 -3.17 1.07 -31.25
CA HIS A 3 -2.33 1.61 -30.16
C HIS A 3 -0.83 1.67 -30.49
N GLN A 4 -0.34 0.81 -31.39
CA GLN A 4 1.05 0.86 -31.86
C GLN A 4 1.30 2.02 -32.82
N LYS A 5 0.26 2.54 -33.47
CA LYS A 5 0.38 3.62 -34.47
C LYS A 5 0.28 5.04 -33.89
N LYS A 6 -0.04 5.18 -32.60
CA LYS A 6 -0.04 6.47 -31.86
C LYS A 6 1.14 6.63 -30.90
N ALA A 7 1.92 5.57 -30.68
CA ALA A 7 3.12 5.59 -29.84
C ALA A 7 4.37 6.13 -30.57
N ASP A 8 4.26 6.49 -31.86
CA ASP A 8 5.25 7.30 -32.60
C ASP A 8 5.12 8.80 -32.26
N GLN A 9 4.69 9.14 -31.05
CA GLN A 9 4.98 10.46 -30.48
C GLN A 9 6.45 10.45 -30.09
N ASN A 10 7.24 11.38 -30.64
CA ASN A 10 8.68 11.54 -30.37
C ASN A 10 8.98 11.41 -28.86
N ILE A 11 9.40 10.22 -28.41
CA ILE A 11 9.81 9.99 -27.03
C ILE A 11 11.06 10.84 -26.82
N THR A 12 10.95 11.90 -26.02
CA THR A 12 12.01 12.90 -25.84
C THR A 12 13.15 12.44 -24.94
N TYR A 13 13.05 11.23 -24.39
CA TYR A 13 14.00 10.62 -23.48
C TYR A 13 14.25 9.15 -23.81
N SER A 14 15.27 8.57 -23.17
CA SER A 14 15.66 7.17 -23.34
C SER A 14 15.21 6.30 -22.17
N LEU A 15 15.07 4.99 -22.43
CA LEU A 15 14.72 4.00 -21.40
C LEU A 15 15.69 4.05 -20.20
N LYS A 16 16.98 4.28 -20.46
CA LYS A 16 17.98 4.41 -19.38
C LYS A 16 17.70 5.60 -18.47
N GLN A 17 17.27 6.73 -19.03
CA GLN A 17 16.99 7.94 -18.27
C GLN A 17 15.79 7.77 -17.33
N ILE A 18 14.72 7.12 -17.79
CA ILE A 18 13.53 6.89 -16.95
C ILE A 18 13.80 5.83 -15.88
N VAL A 19 14.55 4.77 -16.22
CA VAL A 19 14.97 3.74 -15.25
C VAL A 19 15.86 4.37 -14.17
N PHE A 20 16.82 5.21 -14.56
CA PHE A 20 17.69 5.91 -13.60
C PHE A 20 16.91 6.89 -12.72
N TYR A 21 15.92 7.58 -13.29
CA TYR A 21 15.02 8.44 -12.52
C TYR A 21 14.27 7.66 -11.44
N PHE A 22 13.63 6.54 -11.81
CA PHE A 22 12.91 5.70 -10.84
C PHE A 22 13.84 5.03 -9.83
N LEU A 23 15.07 4.68 -10.22
CA LEU A 23 16.10 4.21 -9.30
C LEU A 23 16.43 5.27 -8.24
N LYS A 24 16.67 6.51 -8.67
CA LYS A 24 16.94 7.63 -7.76
C LYS A 24 15.74 7.90 -6.85
N LEU A 25 14.53 7.84 -7.40
CA LEU A 25 13.31 8.05 -6.62
C LEU A 25 13.05 6.93 -5.62
N GLY A 26 13.34 5.67 -5.95
CA GLY A 26 13.28 4.55 -5.01
C GLY A 26 14.36 4.63 -3.92
N THR A 27 15.52 5.21 -4.23
CA THR A 27 16.63 5.35 -3.28
C THR A 27 16.47 6.53 -2.33
N TRP A 28 15.90 7.65 -2.80
CA TRP A 28 15.89 8.92 -2.06
C TRP A 28 14.50 9.52 -1.86
N GLY A 29 13.46 8.90 -2.40
CA GLY A 29 12.10 9.42 -2.34
C GLY A 29 11.44 9.18 -0.99
N PHE A 30 11.41 10.23 -0.16
CA PHE A 30 10.68 10.26 1.11
C PHE A 30 9.40 11.11 1.02
N GLY A 31 8.55 11.01 2.04
CA GLY A 31 7.32 11.81 2.15
C GLY A 31 6.04 11.10 1.70
N GLY A 32 6.12 9.79 1.52
CA GLY A 32 4.98 8.95 1.20
C GLY A 32 4.43 9.14 -0.23
N PRO A 33 3.34 8.45 -0.55
CA PRO A 33 2.83 8.32 -1.93
C PRO A 33 2.45 9.65 -2.58
N VAL A 34 1.89 10.58 -1.81
CA VAL A 34 1.47 11.90 -2.34
C VAL A 34 2.70 12.75 -2.68
N ALA A 35 3.73 12.73 -1.84
CA ALA A 35 4.97 13.45 -2.13
C ALA A 35 5.70 12.84 -3.34
N LEU A 36 5.79 11.50 -3.40
CA LEU A 36 6.43 10.80 -4.51
C LEU A 36 5.75 11.08 -5.85
N VAL A 37 4.42 11.05 -5.88
CA VAL A 37 3.63 11.45 -7.06
C VAL A 37 3.88 12.93 -7.37
N GLY A 38 3.87 13.82 -6.37
CA GLY A 38 4.21 15.23 -6.56
C GLY A 38 5.60 15.46 -7.15
N TYR A 39 6.62 14.70 -6.71
CA TYR A 39 7.95 14.72 -7.29
C TYR A 39 7.94 14.24 -8.74
N MET A 40 7.20 13.18 -9.06
CA MET A 40 7.01 12.75 -10.45
C MET A 40 6.34 13.83 -11.31
N GLN A 41 5.35 14.55 -10.79
CA GLN A 41 4.70 15.63 -11.53
C GLN A 41 5.70 16.75 -11.83
N ARG A 42 6.35 17.30 -10.79
CA ARG A 42 7.34 18.36 -10.94
C ARG A 42 8.48 17.92 -11.86
N ASP A 43 9.11 16.81 -11.57
CA ASP A 43 10.34 16.41 -12.25
C ASP A 43 10.06 15.93 -13.69
N LEU A 44 9.01 15.14 -13.93
CA LEU A 44 8.74 14.53 -15.26
C LEU A 44 7.90 15.42 -16.17
N VAL A 45 6.98 16.22 -15.62
CA VAL A 45 6.06 17.08 -16.39
C VAL A 45 6.58 18.51 -16.47
N GLU A 46 6.95 19.12 -15.35
CA GLU A 46 7.28 20.55 -15.29
C GLU A 46 8.74 20.82 -15.69
N ASP A 47 9.68 20.14 -15.03
CA ASP A 47 11.13 20.38 -15.18
C ASP A 47 11.67 19.74 -16.47
N LYS A 48 11.52 18.41 -16.60
CA LYS A 48 12.09 17.66 -17.73
C LYS A 48 11.20 17.68 -18.96
N LYS A 49 9.90 17.93 -18.80
CA LYS A 49 8.88 17.93 -19.88
C LYS A 49 8.94 16.65 -20.72
N TRP A 50 9.21 15.53 -20.05
CA TRP A 50 9.24 14.20 -20.65
C TRP A 50 7.82 13.68 -20.91
N ILE A 51 6.88 14.05 -20.04
CA ILE A 51 5.50 13.56 -20.05
C ILE A 51 4.56 14.75 -20.09
N SER A 52 3.46 14.64 -20.85
CA SER A 52 2.43 15.68 -20.87
C SER A 52 1.58 15.68 -19.60
N GLU A 53 1.01 16.83 -19.25
CA GLU A 53 0.13 16.94 -18.07
C GLU A 53 -1.11 16.04 -18.18
N GLU A 54 -1.66 15.88 -19.39
CA GLU A 54 -2.80 15.00 -19.65
C GLU A 54 -2.45 13.53 -19.41
N GLU A 55 -1.33 13.08 -19.97
CA GLU A 55 -0.85 11.70 -19.81
C GLU A 55 -0.52 11.38 -18.34
N TYR A 56 0.11 12.32 -17.64
CA TYR A 56 0.39 12.19 -16.22
C TYR A 56 -0.91 12.05 -15.40
N LYS A 57 -1.92 12.88 -15.68
CA LYS A 57 -3.23 12.79 -15.01
C LYS A 57 -3.94 11.48 -15.32
N GLU A 58 -3.84 10.97 -16.54
CA GLU A 58 -4.39 9.65 -16.92
C GLU A 58 -3.71 8.53 -16.12
N GLY A 59 -2.37 8.54 -16.07
CA GLY A 59 -1.62 7.58 -15.29
C GLY A 59 -1.94 7.65 -13.79
N LEU A 60 -2.07 8.86 -13.25
CA LEU A 60 -2.41 9.06 -11.85
C LEU A 60 -3.83 8.55 -11.55
N ALA A 61 -4.78 8.78 -12.45
CA ALA A 61 -6.14 8.26 -12.29
C ALA A 61 -6.16 6.73 -12.36
N LEU A 62 -5.37 6.10 -13.23
CA LEU A 62 -5.23 4.65 -13.25
C LEU A 62 -4.59 4.13 -11.96
N ALA A 63 -3.54 4.80 -11.49
CA ALA A 63 -2.83 4.47 -10.27
C ALA A 63 -3.74 4.53 -9.02
N GLN A 64 -4.78 5.36 -9.04
CA GLN A 64 -5.78 5.47 -7.97
C GLN A 64 -6.89 4.42 -8.07
N LEU A 65 -7.19 3.95 -9.29
CA LEU A 65 -8.30 3.03 -9.55
C LEU A 65 -7.89 1.57 -9.44
N ALA A 66 -6.68 1.21 -9.89
CA ALA A 66 -6.21 -0.16 -9.76
C ALA A 66 -5.58 -0.43 -8.39
N PRO A 67 -5.60 -1.68 -7.93
CA PRO A 67 -4.95 -2.04 -6.68
C PRO A 67 -3.43 -2.00 -6.81
N GLY A 68 -2.81 -1.31 -5.87
CA GLY A 68 -1.39 -1.19 -5.68
C GLY A 68 -0.96 0.12 -5.00
N PRO A 69 0.32 0.22 -4.59
CA PRO A 69 0.89 1.46 -4.10
C PRO A 69 0.97 2.52 -5.21
N LEU A 70 0.32 3.66 -4.98
CA LEU A 70 0.09 4.73 -5.96
C LEU A 70 1.34 5.14 -6.76
N ALA A 71 2.46 5.40 -6.06
CA ALA A 71 3.69 5.85 -6.71
C ALA A 71 4.32 4.75 -7.60
N ALA A 72 4.39 3.51 -7.10
CA ALA A 72 4.90 2.39 -7.89
C ALA A 72 4.04 2.15 -9.13
N GLN A 73 2.71 2.20 -8.95
CA GLN A 73 1.74 1.99 -10.01
C GLN A 73 1.83 3.05 -11.11
N LEU A 74 1.96 4.32 -10.71
CA LEU A 74 2.18 5.42 -11.65
C LEU A 74 3.50 5.26 -12.41
N GLY A 75 4.57 4.85 -11.74
CA GLY A 75 5.86 4.59 -12.38
C GLY A 75 5.82 3.44 -13.38
N ILE A 76 5.16 2.33 -13.03
CA ILE A 76 4.93 1.19 -13.94
C ILE A 76 4.09 1.63 -15.14
N TYR A 77 3.04 2.42 -14.93
CA TYR A 77 2.20 2.95 -16.01
C TYR A 77 3.00 3.82 -16.98
N ILE A 78 3.77 4.78 -16.48
CA ILE A 78 4.61 5.67 -17.29
C ILE A 78 5.62 4.84 -18.12
N GLY A 79 6.27 3.87 -17.46
CA GLY A 79 7.18 2.95 -18.15
C GLY A 79 6.47 2.15 -19.25
N PHE A 80 5.25 1.68 -18.99
CA PHE A 80 4.45 0.92 -19.94
C PHE A 80 4.03 1.74 -21.16
N VAL A 81 3.57 2.98 -20.95
CA VAL A 81 3.07 3.81 -22.05
C VAL A 81 4.20 4.17 -23.03
N HIS A 82 5.42 4.44 -22.53
CA HIS A 82 6.54 4.88 -23.37
C HIS A 82 7.39 3.75 -23.94
N TYR A 83 7.59 2.65 -23.20
CA TYR A 83 8.46 1.55 -23.65
C TYR A 83 7.84 0.15 -23.48
N GLY A 84 6.50 0.08 -23.37
CA GLY A 84 5.78 -1.18 -23.25
C GLY A 84 6.17 -1.99 -22.02
N PHE A 85 6.08 -3.31 -22.12
CA PHE A 85 6.39 -4.23 -21.02
C PHE A 85 7.80 -4.04 -20.46
N LEU A 86 8.80 -3.76 -21.32
CA LEU A 86 10.18 -3.53 -20.88
C LEU A 86 10.29 -2.27 -20.00
N GLY A 87 9.67 -1.17 -20.41
CA GLY A 87 9.63 0.05 -19.60
C GLY A 87 8.90 -0.14 -18.28
N ALA A 88 7.76 -0.84 -18.31
CA ALA A 88 6.98 -1.15 -17.11
C ALA A 88 7.81 -1.94 -16.09
N THR A 89 8.46 -3.01 -16.54
CA THR A 89 9.23 -3.91 -15.68
C THR A 89 10.45 -3.20 -15.11
N LEU A 90 11.24 -2.53 -15.95
CA LEU A 90 12.46 -1.89 -15.50
C LEU A 90 12.19 -0.69 -14.60
N SER A 91 11.14 0.10 -14.88
CA SER A 91 10.76 1.24 -14.02
C SER A 91 10.23 0.76 -12.67
N GLY A 92 9.39 -0.29 -12.66
CA GLY A 92 8.89 -0.90 -11.44
C GLY A 92 10.00 -1.49 -10.57
N LEU A 93 10.90 -2.28 -11.17
CA LEU A 93 12.05 -2.84 -10.46
C LEU A 93 13.00 -1.76 -9.95
N ALA A 94 13.35 -0.77 -10.78
CA ALA A 94 14.23 0.32 -10.36
C ALA A 94 13.65 1.11 -9.18
N PHE A 95 12.33 1.29 -9.13
CA PHE A 95 11.67 1.97 -8.02
C PHE A 95 11.65 1.13 -6.73
N VAL A 96 11.40 -0.18 -6.82
CA VAL A 96 11.20 -1.05 -5.65
C VAL A 96 12.52 -1.60 -5.09
N LEU A 97 13.48 -1.93 -5.96
CA LEU A 97 14.68 -2.70 -5.61
C LEU A 97 15.60 -2.00 -4.57
N PRO A 98 15.86 -0.67 -4.63
CA PRO A 98 16.67 0.01 -3.61
C PRO A 98 16.03 -0.12 -2.22
N SER A 99 14.73 0.16 -2.13
CA SER A 99 13.93 0.05 -0.91
C SER A 99 13.94 -1.38 -0.37
N PHE A 100 13.80 -2.37 -1.27
CA PHE A 100 13.88 -3.80 -0.93
C PHE A 100 15.23 -4.17 -0.30
N MET A 101 16.34 -3.72 -0.89
CA MET A 101 17.67 -3.95 -0.34
C MET A 101 17.84 -3.32 1.05
N MET A 102 17.34 -2.10 1.25
CA MET A 102 17.40 -1.44 2.55
C MET A 102 16.64 -2.22 3.62
N VAL A 103 15.41 -2.67 3.34
CA VAL A 103 14.63 -3.44 4.33
C VAL A 103 15.25 -4.81 4.61
N VAL A 104 15.85 -5.47 3.61
CA VAL A 104 16.57 -6.73 3.84
C VAL A 104 17.78 -6.52 4.75
N ILE A 105 18.57 -5.48 4.51
CA ILE A 105 19.72 -5.13 5.34
C ILE A 105 19.26 -4.80 6.76
N LEU A 106 18.19 -4.02 6.92
CA LEU A 106 17.63 -3.72 8.24
C LEU A 106 17.08 -4.97 8.92
N GLY A 107 16.50 -5.91 8.18
CA GLY A 107 16.06 -7.21 8.68
C GLY A 107 17.23 -8.05 9.21
N MET A 108 18.34 -8.08 8.46
CA MET A 108 19.59 -8.72 8.90
C MET A 108 20.09 -8.10 10.20
N VAL A 109 20.18 -6.77 10.26
CA VAL A 109 20.60 -6.03 11.46
C VAL A 109 19.65 -6.31 12.63
N TYR A 110 18.34 -6.36 12.40
CA TYR A 110 17.35 -6.65 13.42
C TYR A 110 17.53 -8.04 14.03
N GLN A 111 17.73 -9.08 13.20
CA GLN A 111 17.96 -10.44 13.71
C GLN A 111 19.30 -10.56 14.47
N LEU A 112 20.33 -9.82 14.04
CA LEU A 112 21.65 -9.84 14.68
C LEU A 112 21.70 -9.06 16.00
N TYR A 113 20.93 -7.97 16.13
CA TYR A 113 21.07 -7.00 17.23
C TYR A 113 19.77 -6.72 18.01
N GLY A 114 18.63 -7.34 17.66
CA GLY A 114 17.30 -7.11 18.26
C GLY A 114 17.20 -7.40 19.76
N GLY A 115 18.13 -8.19 20.31
CA GLY A 115 18.22 -8.44 21.75
C GLY A 115 18.86 -7.31 22.55
N LEU A 116 19.43 -6.28 21.91
CA LEU A 116 20.12 -5.20 22.61
C LEU A 116 19.12 -4.15 23.15
N ALA A 117 19.35 -3.72 24.39
CA ALA A 117 18.49 -2.77 25.09
C ALA A 117 18.26 -1.45 24.34
N TRP A 118 19.27 -0.97 23.59
CA TRP A 118 19.16 0.26 22.80
C TRP A 118 18.20 0.11 21.62
N MET A 119 18.15 -1.08 21.01
CA MET A 119 17.27 -1.37 19.89
C MET A 119 15.82 -1.50 20.38
N GLN A 120 15.61 -2.18 21.51
CA GLN A 120 14.29 -2.26 22.16
C GLN A 120 13.76 -0.88 22.56
N ALA A 121 14.63 0.01 23.04
CA ALA A 121 14.25 1.37 23.41
C ALA A 121 13.86 2.24 22.20
N VAL A 122 14.58 2.11 21.08
CA VAL A 122 14.19 2.76 19.82
C VAL A 122 12.82 2.26 19.38
N PHE A 123 12.63 0.94 19.31
CA PHE A 123 11.38 0.34 18.86
C PHE A 123 10.19 0.64 19.78
N TYR A 124 10.42 0.77 21.08
CA TYR A 124 9.41 1.23 22.04
C TYR A 124 8.83 2.60 21.66
N GLY A 125 9.71 3.58 21.42
CA GLY A 125 9.29 4.92 21.05
C GLY A 125 8.68 4.97 19.64
N VAL A 126 9.35 4.34 18.67
CA VAL A 126 8.87 4.33 17.29
C VAL A 126 7.51 3.65 17.17
N GLY A 127 7.32 2.50 17.83
CA GLY A 127 6.08 1.75 17.73
C GLY A 127 4.87 2.53 18.22
N ALA A 128 5.03 3.26 19.32
CA ALA A 128 4.00 4.18 19.81
C ALA A 128 3.67 5.29 18.80
N ALA A 129 4.68 5.89 18.17
CA ALA A 129 4.46 6.92 17.15
C ALA A 129 3.79 6.37 15.88
N VAL A 130 4.15 5.15 15.46
CA VAL A 130 3.56 4.47 14.31
C VAL A 130 2.04 4.31 14.48
N ILE A 131 1.55 3.96 15.67
CA ILE A 131 0.09 3.87 15.93
C ILE A 131 -0.58 5.22 15.66
N GLY A 132 0.01 6.31 16.16
CA GLY A 132 -0.47 7.67 15.90
C GLY A 132 -0.44 8.03 14.41
N ILE A 133 0.61 7.65 13.68
CA ILE A 133 0.74 7.87 12.24
C ILE A 133 -0.35 7.10 11.48
N ILE A 134 -0.59 5.83 11.81
CA ILE A 134 -1.63 5.02 11.18
C ILE A 134 -3.01 5.61 11.50
N ALA A 135 -3.26 6.07 12.74
CA ALA A 135 -4.52 6.71 13.12
C ALA A 135 -4.80 7.98 12.30
N VAL A 136 -3.82 8.87 12.15
CA VAL A 136 -3.93 10.06 11.29
C VAL A 136 -4.14 9.66 9.83
N SER A 137 -3.47 8.62 9.36
CA SER A 137 -3.59 8.13 7.99
C SER A 137 -4.99 7.56 7.71
N ALA A 138 -5.52 6.77 8.64
CA ALA A 138 -6.88 6.24 8.59
C ALA A 138 -7.91 7.39 8.55
N TYR A 139 -7.76 8.39 9.42
CA TYR A 139 -8.60 9.59 9.41
C TYR A 139 -8.55 10.36 8.07
N LYS A 140 -7.35 10.60 7.53
CA LYS A 140 -7.16 11.28 6.23
C LYS A 140 -7.80 10.50 5.10
N LEU A 141 -7.68 9.16 5.11
CA LEU A 141 -8.30 8.29 4.11
C LEU A 141 -9.83 8.27 4.23
N THR A 142 -10.39 8.23 5.43
CA THR A 142 -11.85 8.34 5.66
C THR A 142 -12.39 9.63 5.04
N ILE A 143 -11.76 10.78 5.31
CA ILE A 143 -12.22 12.07 4.76
C ILE A 143 -12.09 12.12 3.24
N LYS A 144 -11.01 11.57 2.69
CA LYS A 144 -10.71 11.64 1.27
C LYS A 144 -11.57 10.69 0.43
N SER A 145 -11.81 9.47 0.92
CA SER A 145 -12.42 8.40 0.14
C SER A 145 -13.90 8.17 0.47
N ILE A 146 -14.37 8.55 1.67
CA ILE A 146 -15.77 8.37 2.08
C ILE A 146 -16.50 9.71 2.00
N SER A 147 -16.27 10.61 2.95
CA SER A 147 -16.74 12.00 2.91
C SER A 147 -16.15 12.80 4.08
N LYS A 148 -16.27 14.13 4.01
CA LYS A 148 -16.12 15.00 5.20
C LYS A 148 -17.15 14.62 6.27
N LEU A 149 -16.81 14.92 7.53
CA LEU A 149 -17.65 14.69 8.72
C LEU A 149 -18.77 15.74 8.89
N GLU A 150 -19.33 16.21 7.78
CA GLU A 150 -20.44 17.17 7.76
C GLU A 150 -21.76 16.40 7.56
N LEU A 151 -22.82 16.76 8.28
CA LEU A 151 -24.11 16.05 8.24
C LEU A 151 -24.68 15.94 6.82
N SER A 152 -24.49 16.96 5.99
CA SER A 152 -24.89 17.00 4.58
C SER A 152 -24.12 16.00 3.72
N ALA A 153 -22.80 15.89 3.92
CA ALA A 153 -21.93 14.98 3.20
C ALA A 153 -22.16 13.51 3.60
N ILE A 154 -22.40 13.26 4.90
CA ILE A 154 -22.75 11.93 5.42
C ILE A 154 -24.07 11.45 4.81
N ARG A 155 -25.09 12.32 4.71
CA ARG A 155 -26.38 11.98 4.11
C ARG A 155 -26.25 11.62 2.62
N SER A 156 -25.41 12.34 1.88
CA SER A 156 -25.14 12.06 0.47
C SER A 156 -24.44 10.70 0.26
N ASN A 157 -23.53 10.33 1.16
CA ASN A 157 -22.70 9.12 1.05
C ASN A 157 -23.07 8.04 2.09
N TRP A 158 -24.32 8.01 2.56
CA TRP A 158 -24.77 7.17 3.68
C TRP A 158 -24.45 5.68 3.50
N LEU A 159 -24.53 5.18 2.26
CA LEU A 159 -24.24 3.78 1.93
C LEU A 159 -22.76 3.43 2.11
N LEU A 160 -21.85 4.37 1.82
CA LEU A 160 -20.41 4.20 2.10
C LEU A 160 -20.13 4.22 3.60
N TRP A 161 -20.83 5.08 4.36
CA TRP A 161 -20.73 5.11 5.82
C TRP A 161 -21.21 3.82 6.47
N ILE A 162 -22.23 3.16 5.92
CA ILE A 162 -22.66 1.84 6.40
C ILE A 162 -21.55 0.80 6.20
N PHE A 163 -20.93 0.73 5.02
CA PHE A 163 -19.83 -0.22 4.78
C PHE A 163 -18.61 0.07 5.62
N TYR A 164 -18.30 1.35 5.83
CA TYR A 164 -17.25 1.80 6.74
C TYR A 164 -17.53 1.35 8.19
N MET A 165 -18.73 1.59 8.70
CA MET A 165 -19.11 1.19 10.07
C MET A 165 -19.17 -0.33 10.23
N LEU A 166 -19.65 -1.06 9.21
CA LEU A 166 -19.61 -2.52 9.19
C LEU A 166 -18.17 -3.04 9.20
N GLY A 167 -17.27 -2.43 8.41
CA GLY A 167 -15.84 -2.73 8.42
C GLY A 167 -15.24 -2.55 9.81
N ILE A 168 -15.49 -1.42 10.46
CA ILE A 168 -15.03 -1.16 11.83
C ILE A 168 -15.58 -2.22 12.79
N GLY A 169 -16.90 -2.39 12.82
CA GLY A 169 -17.56 -3.26 13.78
C GLY A 169 -17.11 -4.70 13.65
N ILE A 170 -17.05 -5.22 12.42
CA ILE A 170 -16.61 -6.59 12.16
C ILE A 170 -15.15 -6.74 12.58
N THR A 171 -14.25 -5.88 12.13
CA THR A 171 -12.83 -5.99 12.47
C THR A 171 -12.57 -5.85 13.98
N VAL A 172 -13.29 -4.99 14.70
CA VAL A 172 -13.15 -4.87 16.16
C VAL A 172 -13.68 -6.11 16.89
N ILE A 173 -14.77 -6.73 16.41
CA ILE A 173 -15.39 -7.90 17.05
C ILE A 173 -14.63 -9.19 16.73
N THR A 174 -14.30 -9.41 15.45
CA THR A 174 -13.67 -10.65 14.99
C THR A 174 -12.15 -10.62 15.14
N GLU A 175 -11.57 -9.43 15.31
CA GLU A 175 -10.12 -9.19 15.22
C GLU A 175 -9.49 -9.73 13.92
N ARG A 176 -10.31 -9.92 12.87
CA ARG A 176 -9.94 -10.49 11.57
C ARG A 176 -10.50 -9.64 10.44
N GLU A 177 -9.77 -9.58 9.34
CA GLU A 177 -10.24 -8.94 8.12
C GLU A 177 -10.91 -9.96 7.20
N GLU A 178 -12.23 -9.82 7.03
CA GLU A 178 -13.02 -10.73 6.19
C GLU A 178 -13.02 -10.28 4.72
N ILE A 179 -12.16 -10.88 3.90
CA ILE A 179 -12.07 -10.55 2.46
C ILE A 179 -13.40 -10.69 1.71
N LEU A 180 -14.25 -11.64 2.11
CA LEU A 180 -15.59 -11.82 1.56
C LEU A 180 -16.50 -10.62 1.84
N LEU A 181 -16.34 -9.96 2.98
CA LEU A 181 -17.09 -8.74 3.33
C LEU A 181 -16.77 -7.61 2.35
N PHE A 182 -15.49 -7.39 2.05
CA PHE A 182 -15.07 -6.31 1.15
C PHE A 182 -15.62 -6.50 -0.27
N LEU A 183 -15.50 -7.73 -0.78
CA LEU A 183 -16.04 -8.10 -2.09
C LEU A 183 -17.57 -7.96 -2.13
N ALA A 184 -18.27 -8.39 -1.07
CA ALA A 184 -19.71 -8.23 -0.94
C ALA A 184 -20.12 -6.75 -0.92
N CYS A 185 -19.46 -5.90 -0.12
CA CYS A 185 -19.72 -4.46 -0.07
C CYS A 185 -19.51 -3.78 -1.43
N GLY A 186 -18.43 -4.12 -2.15
CA GLY A 186 -18.18 -3.63 -3.50
C GLY A 186 -19.28 -4.01 -4.48
N LEU A 187 -19.66 -5.29 -4.49
CA LEU A 187 -20.68 -5.82 -5.40
C LEU A 187 -22.07 -5.21 -5.10
N PHE A 188 -22.39 -5.06 -3.81
CA PHE A 188 -23.65 -4.46 -3.35
C PHE A 188 -23.73 -2.96 -3.71
N TYR A 189 -22.63 -2.20 -3.52
CA TYR A 189 -22.56 -0.80 -3.92
C TYR A 189 -22.73 -0.63 -5.43
N MET A 190 -22.08 -1.50 -6.21
CA MET A 190 -22.17 -1.50 -7.67
C MET A 190 -23.61 -1.73 -8.14
N ILE A 191 -24.31 -2.71 -7.57
CA ILE A 191 -25.71 -3.02 -7.94
C ILE A 191 -26.65 -1.86 -7.62
N ILE A 192 -26.46 -1.18 -6.49
CA ILE A 192 -27.34 -0.08 -6.06
C ILE A 192 -27.08 1.21 -6.84
N LYS A 193 -25.81 1.61 -7.00
CA LYS A 193 -25.46 2.93 -7.58
C LYS A 193 -25.38 2.91 -9.10
N ALA A 194 -25.01 1.77 -9.70
CA ALA A 194 -24.80 1.66 -11.13
C ALA A 194 -24.87 0.19 -11.61
N PRO A 195 -26.07 -0.41 -11.69
CA PRO A 195 -26.23 -1.82 -12.06
C PRO A 195 -25.64 -2.09 -13.46
N PRO A 196 -24.77 -3.11 -13.62
CA PRO A 196 -24.07 -3.35 -14.87
C PRO A 196 -25.04 -3.80 -15.98
N LYS A 197 -24.95 -3.16 -17.16
CA LYS A 197 -25.76 -3.48 -18.35
C LYS A 197 -25.49 -4.87 -18.95
N TRP A 198 -24.49 -5.61 -18.45
CA TRP A 198 -24.15 -6.98 -18.89
C TRP A 198 -25.03 -8.07 -18.25
N LEU A 199 -25.96 -7.70 -17.37
CA LEU A 199 -26.94 -8.62 -16.76
C LEU A 199 -28.07 -9.07 -17.71
N LYS A 200 -27.97 -8.77 -19.01
CA LYS A 200 -28.86 -9.26 -20.08
C LYS A 200 -28.07 -9.68 -21.32
N LYS A 201 -27.29 -10.76 -21.20
CA LYS A 201 -27.03 -11.83 -22.20
C LYS A 201 -25.80 -12.65 -21.78
N PRO A 202 -25.82 -13.99 -21.91
CA PRO A 202 -24.63 -14.78 -21.66
C PRO A 202 -23.74 -14.68 -22.90
N SER A 203 -22.53 -14.14 -22.74
CA SER A 203 -21.46 -14.29 -23.72
C SER A 203 -20.35 -15.10 -23.08
N SER A 204 -20.05 -16.24 -23.69
CA SER A 204 -19.06 -17.25 -23.30
C SER A 204 -17.73 -16.63 -22.89
N LEU A 205 -17.34 -16.91 -21.64
CA LEU A 205 -15.98 -16.74 -21.16
C LEU A 205 -15.09 -17.80 -21.83
N PRO A 206 -13.89 -17.45 -22.35
CA PRO A 206 -12.86 -18.44 -22.56
C PRO A 206 -12.39 -18.91 -21.18
N ALA A 207 -12.73 -20.14 -20.82
CA ALA A 207 -12.12 -20.85 -19.70
C ALA A 207 -10.67 -21.17 -20.06
N GLY A 208 -9.77 -20.23 -19.75
CA GLY A 208 -8.33 -20.44 -19.76
C GLY A 208 -7.94 -21.27 -18.55
N ILE A 209 -7.60 -22.51 -18.82
CA ILE A 209 -7.16 -23.58 -17.93
C ILE A 209 -6.00 -23.11 -17.02
N PHE A 210 -6.16 -23.20 -15.70
CA PHE A 210 -5.01 -23.29 -14.79
C PHE A 210 -4.62 -24.76 -14.66
N ILE A 211 -3.53 -25.14 -15.33
CA ILE A 211 -2.87 -26.43 -15.11
C ILE A 211 -2.02 -26.30 -13.85
N SER A 212 -2.43 -27.03 -12.82
CA SER A 212 -1.58 -27.47 -11.73
C SER A 212 -0.41 -28.28 -12.30
N THR A 213 0.81 -27.82 -12.07
CA THR A 213 1.98 -28.70 -12.00
C THR A 213 2.81 -28.29 -10.80
N GLY A 214 2.83 -29.14 -9.79
CA GLY A 214 3.79 -29.06 -8.71
C GLY A 214 5.07 -29.78 -9.12
N PHE A 215 6.22 -29.21 -8.78
CA PHE A 215 7.45 -29.91 -8.42
C PHE A 215 8.37 -28.93 -7.71
N TRP A 216 8.57 -29.13 -6.40
CA TRP A 216 9.86 -29.12 -5.68
C TRP A 216 9.57 -29.16 -4.18
N ASN A 217 10.10 -30.20 -3.53
CA ASN A 217 10.06 -30.38 -2.09
C ASN A 217 11.33 -29.74 -1.51
N TYR A 218 11.20 -28.48 -1.12
CA TYR A 218 12.02 -27.87 -0.08
C TYR A 218 11.07 -27.66 1.12
N ASP A 219 11.46 -26.99 2.20
CA ASP A 219 10.50 -26.60 3.25
C ASP A 219 9.57 -25.47 2.71
N SER A 220 8.75 -25.82 1.73
CA SER A 220 8.09 -24.96 0.74
C SER A 220 6.72 -24.48 1.20
N LYS A 221 6.23 -25.00 2.32
CA LYS A 221 4.89 -24.69 2.82
C LYS A 221 4.81 -23.23 3.29
N ILE A 222 5.78 -22.78 4.09
CA ILE A 222 5.83 -21.39 4.58
C ILE A 222 6.03 -20.40 3.42
N LEU A 223 6.90 -20.71 2.45
CA LEU A 223 7.11 -19.85 1.27
C LEU A 223 5.86 -19.77 0.38
N GLN A 224 5.10 -20.85 0.23
CA GLN A 224 3.83 -20.85 -0.49
C GLN A 224 2.74 -20.07 0.27
N GLU A 225 2.67 -20.22 1.59
CA GLU A 225 1.76 -19.44 2.44
C GLU A 225 2.09 -17.94 2.37
N ILE A 226 3.37 -17.56 2.49
CA ILE A 226 3.87 -16.19 2.25
C ILE A 226 3.44 -15.73 0.86
N GLY A 227 3.76 -16.50 -0.18
CA GLY A 227 3.43 -16.13 -1.56
C GLY A 227 1.93 -15.89 -1.76
N TRP A 228 1.08 -16.76 -1.23
CA TRP A 228 -0.37 -16.63 -1.37
C TRP A 228 -0.94 -15.47 -0.55
N PHE A 229 -0.52 -15.35 0.70
CA PHE A 229 -0.97 -14.28 1.60
C PHE A 229 -0.57 -12.90 1.07
N PHE A 230 0.70 -12.72 0.69
CA PHE A 230 1.20 -11.45 0.20
C PHE A 230 0.72 -11.11 -1.21
N ALA A 231 0.41 -12.11 -2.05
CA ALA A 231 -0.28 -11.90 -3.32
C ALA A 231 -1.69 -11.37 -3.09
N LYS A 232 -2.43 -11.98 -2.16
CA LYS A 232 -3.74 -11.47 -1.73
C LYS A 232 -3.60 -10.04 -1.21
N ALA A 233 -2.69 -9.79 -0.27
CA ALA A 233 -2.43 -8.45 0.26
C ALA A 233 -2.17 -7.43 -0.85
N GLY A 234 -1.34 -7.78 -1.84
CA GLY A 234 -1.04 -6.96 -3.02
C GLY A 234 -2.27 -6.55 -3.85
N THR A 235 -3.27 -7.44 -3.94
CA THR A 235 -4.55 -7.14 -4.64
C THR A 235 -5.48 -6.21 -3.86
N PHE A 236 -5.26 -6.03 -2.55
CA PHE A 236 -6.08 -5.20 -1.67
C PHE A 236 -5.41 -3.88 -1.28
N VAL A 237 -4.17 -3.64 -1.72
CA VAL A 237 -3.53 -2.33 -1.53
C VAL A 237 -4.25 -1.32 -2.42
N PHE A 238 -4.78 -0.24 -1.86
CA PHE A 238 -5.28 0.88 -2.66
C PHE A 238 -4.62 2.18 -2.23
N GLY A 239 -4.16 2.95 -3.21
CA GLY A 239 -3.67 4.30 -2.98
C GLY A 239 -2.38 4.35 -2.16
N SER A 240 -2.47 4.82 -0.91
CA SER A 240 -1.28 5.26 -0.17
C SER A 240 -0.36 4.13 0.35
N GLY A 241 -0.69 2.86 0.10
CA GLY A 241 0.08 1.74 0.61
C GLY A 241 -0.08 1.51 2.12
N LEU A 242 -0.41 2.55 2.91
CA LEU A 242 -0.63 2.48 4.36
C LEU A 242 -1.84 1.64 4.76
N ALA A 243 -2.84 1.54 3.87
CA ALA A 243 -4.00 0.69 4.09
C ALA A 243 -3.66 -0.82 4.14
N ILE A 244 -2.46 -1.22 3.69
CA ILE A 244 -2.01 -2.62 3.79
C ILE A 244 -1.64 -3.00 5.23
N VAL A 245 -1.25 -2.03 6.07
CA VAL A 245 -0.68 -2.32 7.40
C VAL A 245 -1.66 -3.10 8.29
N PRO A 246 -2.93 -2.66 8.47
CA PRO A 246 -3.97 -3.48 9.12
C PRO A 246 -4.12 -4.90 8.59
N PHE A 247 -4.17 -5.05 7.27
CA PHE A 247 -4.34 -6.34 6.62
C PHE A 247 -3.17 -7.27 6.94
N LEU A 248 -1.95 -6.74 6.90
CA LEU A 248 -0.76 -7.46 7.29
C LEU A 248 -0.78 -7.81 8.78
N HIS A 249 -1.27 -6.93 9.65
CA HIS A 249 -1.40 -7.23 11.08
C HIS A 249 -2.32 -8.42 11.31
N GLY A 250 -3.53 -8.38 10.75
CA GLY A 250 -4.51 -9.47 10.90
C GLY A 250 -3.99 -10.82 10.40
N GLY A 251 -3.31 -10.85 9.25
CA GLY A 251 -2.76 -12.10 8.74
C GLY A 251 -1.48 -12.56 9.46
N VAL A 252 -0.47 -11.69 9.51
CA VAL A 252 0.89 -12.04 9.96
C VAL A 252 0.95 -12.26 11.47
N VAL A 253 0.14 -11.52 12.26
CA VAL A 253 0.17 -11.61 13.73
C VAL A 253 -0.93 -12.52 14.28
N LYS A 254 -2.11 -12.60 13.65
CA LYS A 254 -3.26 -13.36 14.21
C LYS A 254 -3.61 -14.64 13.48
N GLU A 255 -3.51 -14.66 12.15
CA GLU A 255 -3.92 -15.83 11.36
C GLU A 255 -2.80 -16.86 11.27
N PHE A 256 -1.58 -16.40 10.97
CA PHE A 256 -0.43 -17.25 10.75
C PHE A 256 0.55 -17.28 11.94
N ASP A 257 0.37 -16.41 12.94
CA ASP A 257 1.26 -16.25 14.10
C ASP A 257 2.76 -16.14 13.72
N TRP A 258 3.05 -15.56 12.55
CA TRP A 258 4.40 -15.43 12.01
C TRP A 258 5.24 -14.39 12.75
N LEU A 259 4.60 -13.30 13.23
CA LEU A 259 5.25 -12.26 14.00
C LEU A 259 4.47 -11.95 15.28
N THR A 260 5.20 -11.54 16.31
CA THR A 260 4.59 -10.92 17.50
C THR A 260 4.09 -9.50 17.21
N GLU A 261 3.19 -8.99 18.06
CA GLU A 261 2.71 -7.60 18.01
C GLU A 261 3.87 -6.58 17.93
N HIS A 262 4.91 -6.80 18.74
CA HIS A 262 6.11 -5.95 18.74
C HIS A 262 6.88 -6.04 17.42
N GLN A 263 7.19 -7.24 16.94
CA GLN A 263 7.89 -7.42 15.65
C GLN A 263 7.12 -6.85 14.47
N PHE A 264 5.78 -6.89 14.52
CA PHE A 264 4.94 -6.30 13.49
C PHE A 264 5.05 -4.77 13.49
N VAL A 265 4.92 -4.15 14.66
CA VAL A 265 5.05 -2.70 14.81
C VAL A 265 6.46 -2.23 14.40
N ASP A 266 7.50 -3.01 14.75
CA ASP A 266 8.88 -2.79 14.31
C ASP A 266 9.04 -2.89 12.79
N SER A 267 8.31 -3.81 12.15
CA SER A 267 8.31 -3.96 10.70
C SER A 267 7.73 -2.71 10.02
N VAL A 268 6.62 -2.20 10.53
CA VAL A 268 5.98 -0.97 10.02
C VAL A 268 6.89 0.23 10.24
N ALA A 269 7.52 0.32 11.41
CA ALA A 269 8.50 1.33 11.76
C ALA A 269 9.66 1.38 10.76
N VAL A 270 10.27 0.22 10.48
CA VAL A 270 11.34 0.07 9.50
C VAL A 270 10.91 0.57 8.12
N ALA A 271 9.70 0.23 7.68
CA ALA A 271 9.22 0.66 6.38
C ALA A 271 8.95 2.17 6.29
N MET A 272 8.63 2.85 7.40
CA MET A 272 8.44 4.30 7.43
C MET A 272 9.75 5.08 7.43
N ILE A 273 10.86 4.49 7.90
CA ILE A 273 12.19 5.12 7.84
C ILE A 273 12.94 4.80 6.55
N THR A 274 12.52 3.79 5.79
CA THR A 274 13.10 3.49 4.48
C THR A 274 12.47 4.36 3.38
N PRO A 275 13.27 4.93 2.47
CA PRO A 275 12.75 5.58 1.27
C PRO A 275 12.01 4.59 0.37
N GLY A 276 11.08 5.11 -0.44
CA GLY A 276 10.28 4.32 -1.38
C GLY A 276 8.85 4.03 -0.92
N PRO A 277 8.18 3.00 -1.48
CA PRO A 277 6.80 2.69 -1.15
C PRO A 277 6.71 2.04 0.22
N VAL A 278 5.85 2.57 1.10
CA VAL A 278 5.61 2.02 2.45
C VAL A 278 5.27 0.53 2.42
N VAL A 279 4.61 0.07 1.35
CA VAL A 279 4.27 -1.35 1.11
C VAL A 279 5.50 -2.28 1.16
N ILE A 280 6.73 -1.77 1.02
CA ILE A 280 7.95 -2.57 1.10
C ILE A 280 8.16 -3.23 2.48
N THR A 281 7.38 -2.86 3.50
CA THR A 281 7.27 -3.59 4.78
C THR A 281 7.17 -5.10 4.60
N VAL A 282 6.46 -5.56 3.57
CA VAL A 282 6.29 -6.98 3.25
C VAL A 282 7.63 -7.70 3.05
N GLY A 283 8.64 -7.02 2.51
CA GLY A 283 9.99 -7.56 2.34
C GLY A 283 10.71 -7.77 3.68
N PHE A 284 10.55 -6.84 4.63
CA PHE A 284 11.08 -6.99 5.98
C PHE A 284 10.36 -8.11 6.74
N ILE A 285 9.02 -8.17 6.66
CA ILE A 285 8.23 -9.24 7.28
C ILE A 285 8.66 -10.60 6.69
N GLY A 286 8.72 -10.71 5.36
CA GLY A 286 9.19 -11.92 4.69
C GLY A 286 10.60 -12.32 5.12
N TYR A 287 11.48 -11.34 5.36
CA TYR A 287 12.81 -11.58 5.91
C TYR A 287 12.77 -12.15 7.34
N LEU A 288 11.94 -11.60 8.21
CA LEU A 288 11.81 -12.09 9.58
C LEU A 288 11.24 -13.52 9.63
N VAL A 289 10.32 -13.86 8.72
CA VAL A 289 9.65 -15.17 8.71
C VAL A 289 10.51 -16.27 8.08
N ALA A 290 11.14 -16.01 6.93
CA ALA A 290 11.85 -17.02 6.16
C ALA A 290 13.16 -16.53 5.53
N GLY A 291 13.78 -15.49 6.11
CA GLY A 291 15.05 -14.93 5.66
C GLY A 291 14.96 -14.31 4.26
N PHE A 292 16.10 -14.19 3.59
CA PHE A 292 16.17 -13.59 2.26
C PHE A 292 15.20 -14.20 1.22
N PRO A 293 14.99 -15.54 1.16
CA PRO A 293 13.97 -16.13 0.29
C PRO A 293 12.55 -15.66 0.62
N GLY A 294 12.19 -15.59 1.90
CA GLY A 294 10.90 -15.06 2.34
C GLY A 294 10.70 -13.60 1.95
N ALA A 295 11.74 -12.78 2.08
CA ALA A 295 11.73 -11.39 1.66
C ALA A 295 11.45 -11.24 0.15
N CYS A 296 12.16 -12.03 -0.67
CA CYS A 296 11.99 -12.04 -2.12
C CYS A 296 10.56 -12.45 -2.51
N VAL A 297 10.05 -13.54 -1.92
CA VAL A 297 8.71 -14.05 -2.22
C VAL A 297 7.64 -13.07 -1.77
N ALA A 298 7.72 -12.50 -0.57
CA ALA A 298 6.76 -11.52 -0.08
C ALA A 298 6.73 -10.26 -0.96
N ALA A 299 7.90 -9.71 -1.30
CA ALA A 299 7.99 -8.54 -2.17
C ALA A 299 7.45 -8.83 -3.57
N LEU A 300 7.87 -9.92 -4.21
CA LEU A 300 7.37 -10.29 -5.53
C LEU A 300 5.86 -10.52 -5.49
N ALA A 301 5.36 -11.29 -4.52
CA ALA A 301 3.95 -11.60 -4.38
C ALA A 301 3.10 -10.33 -4.19
N THR A 302 3.54 -9.36 -3.39
CA THR A 302 2.78 -8.12 -3.19
C THR A 302 2.81 -7.18 -4.40
N PHE A 303 3.96 -7.02 -5.06
CA PHE A 303 4.08 -6.07 -6.18
C PHE A 303 3.65 -6.65 -7.53
N LEU A 304 3.62 -7.98 -7.70
CA LEU A 304 3.24 -8.63 -8.96
C LEU A 304 1.77 -8.34 -9.36
N PRO A 305 0.76 -8.45 -8.47
CA PRO A 305 -0.60 -8.04 -8.80
C PRO A 305 -0.69 -6.58 -9.25
N CYS A 306 -0.02 -5.67 -8.55
CA CYS A 306 0.04 -4.25 -8.92
C CYS A 306 0.60 -4.07 -10.35
N TYR A 307 1.70 -4.74 -10.67
CA TYR A 307 2.27 -4.74 -12.02
C TYR A 307 1.27 -5.27 -13.07
N LEU A 308 0.68 -6.44 -12.81
CA LEU A 308 -0.27 -7.09 -13.73
C LEU A 308 -1.51 -6.24 -13.97
N PHE A 309 -2.13 -5.70 -12.91
CA PHE A 309 -3.29 -4.82 -13.04
C PHE A 309 -2.95 -3.56 -13.80
N THR A 310 -1.81 -2.94 -13.53
CA THR A 310 -1.38 -1.72 -14.22
C THR A 310 -1.24 -1.96 -15.72
N VAL A 311 -0.49 -3.00 -16.08
CA VAL A 311 -0.18 -3.33 -17.46
C VAL A 311 -1.43 -3.83 -18.21
N ALA A 312 -2.29 -4.60 -17.56
CA ALA A 312 -3.54 -5.07 -18.15
C ALA A 312 -4.57 -3.95 -18.35
N LEU A 313 -4.65 -3.00 -17.41
CA LEU A 313 -5.63 -1.91 -17.46
C LEU A 313 -5.16 -0.74 -18.32
N ALA A 314 -3.85 -0.51 -18.46
CA ALA A 314 -3.30 0.62 -19.20
C ALA A 314 -3.84 0.76 -20.64
N PRO A 315 -3.91 -0.31 -21.47
CA PRO A 315 -4.46 -0.20 -22.84
C PRO A 315 -5.95 0.11 -22.89
N SER A 316 -6.72 -0.33 -21.88
CA SER A 316 -8.19 -0.20 -21.85
C SER A 316 -8.68 0.91 -20.93
N PHE A 317 -7.76 1.67 -20.32
CA PHE A 317 -8.07 2.60 -19.24
C PHE A 317 -9.11 3.64 -19.64
N LYS A 318 -8.99 4.26 -20.82
CA LYS A 318 -9.94 5.29 -21.27
C LYS A 318 -11.38 4.77 -21.38
N LYS A 319 -11.58 3.47 -21.61
CA LYS A 319 -12.91 2.82 -21.62
C LYS A 319 -13.39 2.50 -20.20
N ILE A 320 -12.49 2.02 -19.33
CA ILE A 320 -12.77 1.61 -17.95
C ILE A 320 -13.03 2.83 -17.06
N ALA A 321 -12.21 3.88 -17.18
CA ALA A 321 -12.32 5.13 -16.43
C ALA A 321 -13.59 5.93 -16.75
N ARG A 322 -14.28 5.65 -17.87
CA ARG A 322 -15.59 6.22 -18.19
C ARG A 322 -16.75 5.40 -17.62
N ASN A 323 -16.52 4.16 -17.18
CA ASN A 323 -17.57 3.31 -16.66
C ASN A 323 -17.88 3.61 -15.19
N VAL A 324 -19.06 4.18 -14.96
CA VAL A 324 -19.56 4.58 -13.63
C VAL A 324 -19.72 3.36 -12.70
N SER A 325 -20.06 2.18 -13.22
CA SER A 325 -20.22 0.96 -12.42
C SER A 325 -18.93 0.50 -11.77
N ILE A 326 -17.81 0.57 -12.50
CA ILE A 326 -16.50 0.16 -11.98
C ILE A 326 -16.03 1.13 -10.90
N LYS A 327 -16.25 2.44 -11.10
CA LYS A 327 -15.97 3.44 -10.07
C LYS A 327 -16.77 3.19 -8.81
N ALA A 328 -18.07 2.92 -8.95
CA ALA A 328 -18.92 2.60 -7.81
C ALA A 328 -18.41 1.34 -7.07
N PHE A 329 -18.11 0.25 -7.78
CA PHE A 329 -17.56 -0.96 -7.16
C PHE A 329 -16.30 -0.67 -6.33
N VAL A 330 -15.35 0.08 -6.90
CA VAL A 330 -14.10 0.46 -6.22
C VAL A 330 -14.38 1.35 -5.00
N GLU A 331 -15.30 2.31 -5.10
CA GLU A 331 -15.72 3.16 -3.96
C GLU A 331 -16.30 2.31 -2.81
N GLY A 332 -17.15 1.33 -3.12
CA GLY A 332 -17.75 0.43 -2.13
C GLY A 332 -16.73 -0.45 -1.41
N ILE A 333 -15.79 -1.06 -2.15
CA ILE A 333 -14.68 -1.83 -1.55
C ILE A 333 -13.81 -0.92 -0.68
N THR A 334 -13.44 0.25 -1.22
CA THR A 334 -12.55 1.19 -0.54
C THR A 334 -13.14 1.64 0.79
N ALA A 335 -14.44 1.90 0.88
CA ALA A 335 -15.09 2.28 2.14
C ALA A 335 -15.05 1.16 3.18
N ALA A 336 -15.31 -0.09 2.78
CA ALA A 336 -15.24 -1.24 3.69
C ALA A 336 -13.81 -1.51 4.19
N VAL A 337 -12.82 -1.42 3.30
CA VAL A 337 -11.40 -1.57 3.63
C VAL A 337 -10.91 -0.46 4.56
N ILE A 338 -11.30 0.79 4.32
CA ILE A 338 -10.97 1.91 5.22
C ILE A 338 -11.63 1.73 6.58
N GLY A 339 -12.85 1.20 6.63
CA GLY A 339 -13.53 0.81 7.87
C GLY A 339 -12.75 -0.24 8.66
N ALA A 340 -12.33 -1.32 8.00
CA ALA A 340 -11.50 -2.34 8.61
C ALA A 340 -10.15 -1.77 9.11
N LEU A 341 -9.51 -0.90 8.32
CA LEU A 341 -8.29 -0.18 8.73
C LEU A 341 -8.49 0.59 10.04
N VAL A 342 -9.60 1.32 10.17
CA VAL A 342 -9.92 2.04 11.42
C VAL A 342 -10.18 1.07 12.56
N GLY A 343 -10.88 -0.04 12.32
CA GLY A 343 -11.07 -1.11 13.29
C GLY A 343 -9.74 -1.69 13.80
N SER A 344 -8.82 -2.01 12.90
CA SER A 344 -7.49 -2.52 13.25
C SER A 344 -6.65 -1.50 14.02
N VAL A 345 -6.73 -0.20 13.70
CA VAL A 345 -6.06 0.86 14.50
C VAL A 345 -6.57 0.85 15.94
N ILE A 346 -7.88 0.67 16.15
CA ILE A 346 -8.46 0.58 17.50
C ILE A 346 -7.90 -0.65 18.21
N VAL A 347 -7.91 -1.81 17.57
CA VAL A 347 -7.42 -3.08 18.15
C VAL A 347 -5.92 -3.00 18.49
N ILE A 348 -5.09 -2.53 17.55
CA ILE A 348 -3.64 -2.36 17.75
C ILE A 348 -3.37 -1.33 18.85
N GLY A 349 -4.08 -0.20 18.84
CA GLY A 349 -3.94 0.86 19.83
C GLY A 349 -4.24 0.36 21.25
N LEU A 350 -5.32 -0.40 21.43
CA LEU A 350 -5.69 -0.98 22.73
C LEU A 350 -4.65 -1.97 23.27
N ARG A 351 -3.89 -2.63 22.39
CA ARG A 351 -2.89 -3.65 22.77
C ARG A 351 -1.48 -3.09 22.95
N SER A 352 -1.13 -2.09 22.12
CA SER A 352 0.23 -1.60 22.00
C SER A 352 0.49 -0.36 22.87
N VAL A 353 -0.55 0.41 23.19
CA VAL A 353 -0.46 1.52 24.15
C VAL A 353 -0.65 0.94 25.55
N THR A 354 0.47 0.59 26.18
CA THR A 354 0.49 -0.13 27.46
C THR A 354 0.70 0.78 28.67
N ASP A 355 1.24 1.97 28.45
CA ASP A 355 1.62 2.90 29.52
C ASP A 355 1.40 4.37 29.11
N ILE A 356 1.59 5.28 30.07
CA ILE A 356 1.40 6.71 29.87
C ILE A 356 2.40 7.26 28.84
N ALA A 357 3.63 6.72 28.78
CA ALA A 357 4.65 7.21 27.86
C ALA A 357 4.32 6.86 26.40
N THR A 358 3.93 5.61 26.11
CA THR A 358 3.49 5.20 24.77
C THR A 358 2.24 5.97 24.35
N ALA A 359 1.29 6.22 25.26
CA ALA A 359 0.13 7.04 24.98
C ALA A 359 0.52 8.48 24.62
N ALA A 360 1.44 9.08 25.38
CA ALA A 360 1.93 10.43 25.13
C ALA A 360 2.67 10.54 23.79
N ILE A 361 3.49 9.55 23.43
CA ILE A 361 4.19 9.51 22.13
C ILE A 361 3.19 9.38 20.98
N ALA A 362 2.20 8.48 21.10
CA ALA A 362 1.18 8.27 20.08
C ALA A 362 0.34 9.54 19.85
N ILE A 363 -0.14 10.16 20.94
CA ILE A 363 -0.90 11.43 20.87
C ILE A 363 -0.01 12.56 20.33
N GLY A 364 1.24 12.63 20.77
CA GLY A 364 2.22 13.61 20.27
C GLY A 364 2.44 13.48 18.77
N ALA A 365 2.56 12.24 18.25
CA ALA A 365 2.67 11.97 16.82
C ALA A 365 1.41 12.43 16.05
N VAL A 366 0.21 12.15 16.59
CA VAL A 366 -1.07 12.63 16.01
C VAL A 366 -1.09 14.15 15.94
N LEU A 367 -0.80 14.83 17.06
CA LEU A 367 -0.81 16.28 17.14
C LEU A 367 0.23 16.91 16.21
N ALA A 368 1.45 16.37 16.17
CA ALA A 368 2.50 16.84 15.27
C ALA A 368 2.06 16.78 13.81
N LEU A 369 1.48 15.65 13.37
CA LEU A 369 1.03 15.49 11.99
C LEU A 369 -0.19 16.33 11.60
N ILE A 370 -1.04 16.69 12.57
CA ILE A 370 -2.22 17.53 12.32
C ILE A 370 -1.86 19.01 12.32
N TYR A 371 -1.09 19.47 13.31
CA TYR A 371 -0.79 20.89 13.48
C TYR A 371 0.43 21.35 12.68
N ILE A 372 1.44 20.50 12.48
CA ILE A 372 2.64 20.82 11.72
C ILE A 372 2.47 20.35 10.27
N LYS A 373 1.81 21.18 9.45
CA LYS A 373 1.44 20.85 8.05
C LYS A 373 2.59 20.41 7.13
N LYS A 374 3.85 20.62 7.50
CA LYS A 374 5.05 20.27 6.70
C LYS A 374 5.87 19.11 7.26
N ILE A 375 5.52 18.57 8.44
CA ILE A 375 6.30 17.47 9.00
C ILE A 375 5.98 16.18 8.24
N GLN A 376 7.03 15.48 7.82
CA GLN A 376 6.90 14.15 7.20
C GLN A 376 6.96 13.07 8.29
N GLU A 377 6.29 11.96 8.03
CA GLU A 377 6.22 10.79 8.92
C GLU A 377 7.61 10.30 9.40
N PRO A 378 8.67 10.25 8.56
CA PRO A 378 9.99 9.80 8.99
C PRO A 378 10.60 10.66 10.12
N TYR A 379 10.34 11.97 10.14
CA TYR A 379 10.85 12.84 11.21
C TYR A 379 10.16 12.57 12.54
N VAL A 380 8.86 12.28 12.51
CA VAL A 380 8.07 11.91 13.70
C VAL A 380 8.60 10.59 14.26
N VAL A 381 8.87 9.62 13.37
CA VAL A 381 9.48 8.34 13.73
C VAL A 381 10.87 8.53 14.35
N ALA A 382 11.73 9.35 13.73
CA ALA A 382 13.07 9.61 14.25
C ALA A 382 13.06 10.30 15.62
N ALA A 383 12.17 11.29 15.82
CA ALA A 383 11.99 11.93 17.12
C ALA A 383 11.51 10.92 18.18
N ALA A 384 10.57 10.05 17.82
CA ALA A 384 10.07 9.02 18.70
C ALA A 384 11.13 7.97 19.07
N ALA A 385 12.01 7.61 18.14
CA ALA A 385 13.18 6.75 18.41
C ALA A 385 14.09 7.35 19.49
N VAL A 386 14.39 8.66 19.38
CA VAL A 386 15.23 9.38 20.35
C VAL A 386 14.52 9.47 21.71
N ILE A 387 13.23 9.78 21.74
CA ILE A 387 12.44 9.81 22.98
C ILE A 387 12.42 8.43 23.64
N GLY A 388 12.25 7.36 22.87
CA GLY A 388 12.29 5.98 23.37
C GLY A 388 13.63 5.62 24.00
N LEU A 389 14.75 6.02 23.38
CA LEU A 389 16.08 5.90 23.96
C LEU A 389 16.21 6.65 25.29
N LEU A 390 15.76 7.90 25.35
CA LEU A 390 15.83 8.69 26.59
C LEU A 390 15.00 8.06 27.72
N ILE A 391 13.81 7.56 27.44
CA ILE A 391 12.92 6.99 28.46
C ILE A 391 13.45 5.66 29.04
N LYS A 392 14.17 4.86 28.25
CA LYS A 392 14.65 3.54 28.67
C LYS A 392 16.07 3.54 29.25
N PHE A 393 16.85 4.60 28.99
CA PHE A 393 18.24 4.73 29.49
C PHE A 393 18.40 5.78 30.59
N ILE A 394 17.33 6.48 30.95
CA ILE A 394 17.19 7.26 32.19
C ILE A 394 16.43 6.39 33.18
#